data_AF-A0A7L0U0E4-F1
#
_entry.id   AF-A0A7L0U0E4-F1
#
_cell.length_a   1.000
_cell.length_b   1.000
_cell.length_c   1.000
_cell.angle_alpha   90.00
_cell.angle_beta   90.00
_cell.angle_gamma   90.00
#
_symmetry.space_group_name_H-M   'P 1'
#
loop_
_entity.id
_entity.type
_entity.pdbx_description
1 polymer ?
#
loop_
_entity_poly.entity_id
_entity_poly.type
_entity_poly.pdbx_seq_one_letter_code
_entity_poly.pdbx_strand_id
1 'polypeptide(L)'
;MGQKVSHEDNQENKAETLVLCDIFSQGVVHASQRLKDYLGFVDPQSKFQPATNTLSEIFLVNFISFCVEKGVEEHIMTSKMTKQQSSLFGVDWIWTLSGADKQIKLQLAVQAVQLAELLRSEGSPAEAVEDCCWEAVLADERFQHRSRFEKLAEFCRLVGQDCLGLFMVFGVPGKPKDIRGVMLDSLAKEEQKCRLSGRNALRQFVTSTDSFLPTRDMLETCLGAKNGPKEVGNAYINFL
;
A
#
# COMPACT_ATOMS: atom_id res chain seq x y z
N MET A 1 45.42 -10.70 14.52
CA MET A 1 44.84 -9.93 13.40
C MET A 1 43.39 -10.38 13.30
N GLY A 2 42.36 -9.67 13.71
CA GLY A 2 42.06 -8.25 13.66
C GLY A 2 40.61 -8.14 13.16
N GLN A 3 39.64 -8.65 13.92
CA GLN A 3 38.20 -8.51 13.63
C GLN A 3 37.79 -7.07 13.95
N LYS A 4 37.67 -6.23 12.93
CA LYS A 4 37.14 -4.86 13.03
C LYS A 4 36.08 -4.52 11.97
N VAL A 5 35.61 -5.51 11.21
CA VAL A 5 34.77 -5.30 10.01
C VAL A 5 33.27 -5.19 10.32
N SER A 6 32.79 -5.60 11.51
CA SER A 6 31.33 -5.71 11.76
C SER A 6 30.61 -4.42 12.15
N HIS A 7 31.34 -3.37 12.55
CA HIS A 7 30.73 -2.13 13.05
C HIS A 7 30.53 -1.06 11.96
N GLU A 8 31.44 -0.97 10.99
CA GLU A 8 31.34 -0.01 9.87
C GLU A 8 30.25 -0.43 8.87
N ASP A 9 30.19 -1.70 8.47
CA ASP A 9 29.15 -2.25 7.58
C ASP A 9 27.72 -2.04 8.13
N ASN A 10 27.53 -2.15 9.45
CA ASN A 10 26.21 -1.94 10.07
C ASN A 10 25.80 -0.46 10.09
N GLN A 11 26.76 0.46 10.12
CA GLN A 11 26.49 1.89 10.23
C GLN A 11 26.25 2.52 8.86
N GLU A 12 26.96 2.05 7.83
CA GLU A 12 26.76 2.44 6.43
C GLU A 12 25.39 1.96 5.91
N ASN A 13 25.03 0.70 6.17
CA ASN A 13 23.71 0.14 5.82
C ASN A 13 22.56 0.87 6.53
N LYS A 14 22.77 1.34 7.77
CA LYS A 14 21.78 2.14 8.49
C LYS A 14 21.59 3.54 7.88
N ALA A 15 22.69 4.20 7.51
CA ALA A 15 22.62 5.52 6.87
C ALA A 15 21.92 5.43 5.51
N GLU A 16 22.24 4.41 4.73
CA GLU A 16 21.59 4.12 3.46
C GLU A 16 20.07 3.89 3.62
N THR A 17 19.68 3.06 4.60
CA THR A 17 18.28 2.80 4.92
C THR A 17 17.51 4.10 5.23
N LEU A 18 18.12 5.01 6.00
CA LEU A 18 17.50 6.30 6.33
C LEU A 18 17.29 7.18 5.09
N VAL A 19 18.28 7.24 4.20
CA VAL A 19 18.16 7.98 2.93
C VAL A 19 17.03 7.41 2.08
N LEU A 20 16.93 6.08 1.99
CA LEU A 20 15.87 5.40 1.24
C LEU A 20 14.48 5.71 1.82
N CYS A 21 14.34 5.67 3.15
CA CYS A 21 13.10 6.06 3.85
C CYS A 21 12.72 7.51 3.54
N ASP A 22 13.68 8.44 3.58
CA ASP A 22 13.43 9.86 3.32
C ASP A 22 12.97 10.09 1.88
N ILE A 23 13.64 9.49 0.89
CA ILE A 23 13.32 9.69 -0.53
C ILE A 23 11.97 9.04 -0.86
N PHE A 24 11.70 7.83 -0.39
CA PHE A 24 10.39 7.19 -0.57
C PHE A 24 9.28 8.03 0.06
N SER A 25 9.49 8.50 1.29
CA SER A 25 8.50 9.32 2.00
C SER A 25 8.20 10.61 1.24
N GLN A 26 9.24 11.29 0.72
CA GLN A 26 9.07 12.48 -0.12
C GLN A 26 8.31 12.17 -1.41
N GLY A 27 8.58 11.05 -2.06
CA GLY A 27 7.87 10.63 -3.28
C GLY A 27 6.40 10.35 -3.02
N VAL A 28 6.08 9.66 -1.92
CA VAL A 28 4.70 9.43 -1.49
C VAL A 28 3.99 10.74 -1.19
N VAL A 29 4.63 11.66 -0.45
CA VAL A 29 4.08 12.98 -0.16
C VAL A 29 3.83 13.78 -1.44
N HIS A 30 4.78 13.77 -2.38
CA HIS A 30 4.65 14.44 -3.67
C HIS A 30 3.45 13.90 -4.47
N ALA A 31 3.35 12.58 -4.62
CA ALA A 31 2.26 11.92 -5.32
C ALA A 31 0.90 12.18 -4.65
N SER A 32 0.85 12.09 -3.32
CA SER A 32 -0.36 12.38 -2.54
C SER A 32 -0.83 13.81 -2.73
N GLN A 33 0.08 14.79 -2.64
CA GLN A 33 -0.25 16.20 -2.84
C GLN A 33 -0.89 16.45 -4.21
N ARG A 34 -0.36 15.82 -5.26
CA ARG A 34 -0.94 15.90 -6.61
C ARG A 34 -2.31 15.25 -6.70
N LEU A 35 -2.53 14.16 -5.97
CA LEU A 35 -3.82 13.46 -5.97
C LEU A 35 -4.91 14.20 -5.17
N LYS A 36 -4.55 15.01 -4.16
CA LYS A 36 -5.51 15.76 -3.31
C LYS A 36 -6.47 16.64 -4.11
N ASP A 37 -6.00 17.22 -5.20
CA ASP A 37 -6.80 18.13 -6.01
C ASP A 37 -7.94 17.38 -6.71
N TYR A 38 -7.71 16.12 -7.09
CA TYR A 38 -8.74 15.24 -7.66
C TYR A 38 -9.71 14.74 -6.60
N LEU A 39 -9.19 14.34 -5.44
CA LEU A 39 -10.00 13.84 -4.32
C LEU A 39 -10.91 14.91 -3.70
N GLY A 40 -10.45 16.16 -3.69
CA GLY A 40 -11.20 17.29 -3.18
C GLY A 40 -12.07 17.99 -4.22
N PHE A 41 -12.09 17.51 -5.47
CA PHE A 41 -12.88 18.13 -6.51
C PHE A 41 -14.37 17.84 -6.29
N VAL A 42 -15.15 18.91 -6.09
CA VAL A 42 -16.61 18.82 -6.00
C VAL A 42 -17.17 19.14 -7.37
N ASP A 43 -17.65 18.13 -8.08
CA ASP A 43 -18.33 18.35 -9.35
C ASP A 43 -19.75 18.90 -9.11
N PRO A 44 -20.06 20.13 -9.56
CA PRO A 44 -21.42 20.67 -9.48
C PRO A 44 -22.47 19.79 -10.15
N GLN A 45 -22.08 18.97 -11.14
CA GLN A 45 -22.97 18.06 -11.86
C GLN A 45 -22.89 16.61 -11.37
N SER A 46 -22.01 16.29 -10.40
CA SER A 46 -21.79 14.94 -9.85
C SER A 46 -21.47 13.85 -10.89
N LYS A 47 -21.01 14.21 -12.09
CA LYS A 47 -20.57 13.34 -13.19
C LYS A 47 -19.11 12.93 -13.07
N PHE A 48 -18.26 13.75 -12.45
CA PHE A 48 -16.86 13.47 -12.24
C PHE A 48 -16.66 12.71 -10.94
N GLN A 49 -16.53 11.39 -11.05
CA GLN A 49 -16.20 10.48 -9.97
C GLN A 49 -15.09 9.55 -10.47
N PRO A 50 -13.80 9.95 -10.34
CA PRO A 50 -12.71 9.14 -10.84
C PRO A 50 -12.71 7.78 -10.14
N ALA A 51 -12.60 6.70 -10.92
CA ALA A 51 -12.50 5.35 -10.38
C ALA A 51 -11.17 5.17 -9.61
N THR A 52 -11.12 4.21 -8.68
CA THR A 52 -9.91 3.91 -7.91
C THR A 52 -8.70 3.63 -8.79
N ASN A 53 -8.87 2.87 -9.89
CA ASN A 53 -7.79 2.60 -10.84
C ASN A 53 -7.21 3.88 -11.48
N THR A 54 -8.04 4.87 -11.79
CA THR A 54 -7.59 6.17 -12.32
C THR A 54 -6.82 6.96 -11.26
N LEU A 55 -7.29 6.97 -10.01
CA LEU A 55 -6.56 7.62 -8.91
C LEU A 55 -5.21 6.95 -8.65
N SER A 56 -5.16 5.61 -8.69
CA SER A 56 -3.93 4.83 -8.57
C SER A 56 -2.95 5.16 -9.70
N GLU A 57 -3.42 5.31 -10.93
CA GLU A 57 -2.58 5.73 -12.07
C GLU A 57 -1.99 7.12 -11.87
N ILE A 58 -2.81 8.09 -11.47
CA ILE A 58 -2.33 9.44 -11.19
C ILE A 58 -1.29 9.40 -10.07
N PHE A 59 -1.56 8.67 -8.99
CA PHE A 59 -0.60 8.51 -7.89
C PHE A 59 0.73 7.93 -8.39
N LEU A 60 0.69 6.79 -9.07
CA LEU A 60 1.87 6.06 -9.49
C LEU A 60 2.70 6.85 -10.51
N VAL A 61 2.07 7.54 -11.47
CA VAL A 61 2.79 8.39 -12.43
C VAL A 61 3.57 9.48 -11.69
N ASN A 62 2.93 10.19 -10.75
CA ASN A 62 3.62 11.24 -9.99
C ASN A 62 4.72 10.67 -9.09
N PHE A 63 4.51 9.50 -8.47
CA PHE A 63 5.52 8.84 -7.64
C PHE A 63 6.73 8.39 -8.47
N ILE A 64 6.50 7.71 -9.59
CA ILE A 64 7.55 7.20 -10.47
C ILE A 64 8.33 8.37 -11.09
N SER A 65 7.65 9.42 -11.56
CA SER A 65 8.31 10.63 -12.07
C SER A 65 9.21 11.26 -11.00
N PHE A 66 8.75 11.35 -9.76
CA PHE A 66 9.58 11.82 -8.65
C PHE A 66 10.83 10.95 -8.45
N CYS A 67 10.68 9.62 -8.45
CA CYS A 67 11.83 8.71 -8.29
C CYS A 67 12.87 8.88 -9.41
N VAL A 68 12.42 9.02 -10.67
CA VAL A 68 13.30 9.27 -11.82
C VAL A 68 14.00 10.63 -11.71
N GLU A 69 13.28 11.69 -11.32
CA GLU A 69 13.87 13.01 -11.10
C GLU A 69 14.93 13.03 -9.99
N LYS A 70 14.78 12.13 -9.00
CA LYS A 70 15.74 11.95 -7.91
C LYS A 70 16.86 10.95 -8.22
N GLY A 71 16.81 10.25 -9.35
CA GLY A 71 17.80 9.25 -9.73
C GLY A 71 17.86 8.03 -8.81
N VAL A 72 16.71 7.59 -8.29
CA VAL A 72 16.61 6.46 -7.34
C VAL A 72 15.83 5.27 -7.88
N GLU A 73 15.57 5.23 -9.19
CA GLU A 73 14.83 4.16 -9.86
C GLU A 73 15.49 2.77 -9.73
N GLU A 74 16.80 2.70 -9.47
CA GLU A 74 17.48 1.43 -9.16
C GLU A 74 17.21 0.94 -7.72
N HIS A 75 16.82 1.83 -6.82
CA HIS A 75 16.58 1.54 -5.40
C HIS A 75 15.09 1.44 -5.05
N ILE A 76 14.23 2.16 -5.77
CA ILE A 76 12.78 2.17 -5.56
C ILE A 76 12.12 1.79 -6.89
N MET A 77 11.71 0.54 -6.99
CA MET A 77 11.00 0.04 -8.17
C MET A 77 9.50 -0.03 -7.89
N THR A 78 8.69 0.44 -8.82
CA THR A 78 7.23 0.28 -8.81
C THR A 78 6.82 -0.70 -9.90
N SER A 79 6.19 -1.81 -9.53
CA SER A 79 5.65 -2.80 -10.45
C SER A 79 4.12 -2.82 -10.38
N LYS A 80 3.46 -2.23 -11.38
CA LYS A 80 2.00 -2.23 -11.48
C LYS A 80 1.51 -3.56 -12.04
N MET A 81 0.54 -4.17 -11.37
CA MET A 81 -0.09 -5.40 -11.82
C MET A 81 -1.00 -5.13 -13.01
N THR A 82 -1.10 -6.11 -13.92
CA THR A 82 -2.18 -6.10 -14.90
C THR A 82 -3.53 -6.27 -14.22
N LYS A 83 -4.64 -5.94 -14.89
CA LYS A 83 -5.99 -6.19 -14.36
C LYS A 83 -6.18 -7.65 -13.95
N GLN A 84 -5.68 -8.58 -14.77
CA GLN A 84 -5.76 -10.02 -14.50
C GLN A 84 -4.96 -10.39 -13.24
N GLN A 85 -3.73 -9.89 -13.11
CA GLN A 85 -2.90 -10.14 -11.91
C GLN A 85 -3.50 -9.52 -10.66
N SER A 86 -4.06 -8.30 -10.74
CA SER A 86 -4.71 -7.65 -9.61
C SER A 86 -5.96 -8.42 -9.15
N SER A 87 -6.78 -8.91 -10.08
CA SER A 87 -7.93 -9.76 -9.75
C SER A 87 -7.52 -11.10 -9.11
N LEU A 88 -6.43 -11.70 -9.60
CA LEU A 88 -5.94 -12.99 -9.11
C LEU A 88 -5.24 -12.89 -7.75
N PHE A 89 -4.46 -11.84 -7.51
CA PHE A 89 -3.63 -11.70 -6.30
C PHE A 89 -4.19 -10.70 -5.28
N GLY A 90 -5.18 -9.89 -5.63
CA GLY A 90 -5.66 -8.80 -4.77
C GLY A 90 -4.67 -7.64 -4.63
N VAL A 91 -3.62 -7.60 -5.46
CA VAL A 91 -2.53 -6.61 -5.41
C VAL A 91 -2.58 -5.71 -6.64
N ASP A 92 -2.62 -4.40 -6.46
CA ASP A 92 -2.67 -3.44 -7.57
C ASP A 92 -1.27 -3.04 -8.05
N TRP A 93 -0.32 -2.90 -7.13
CA TRP A 93 1.09 -2.75 -7.45
C TRP A 93 1.98 -3.17 -6.29
N ILE A 94 3.27 -3.30 -6.57
CA ILE A 94 4.30 -3.58 -5.57
C ILE A 94 5.35 -2.46 -5.62
N TRP A 95 5.70 -1.93 -4.45
CA TRP A 95 6.95 -1.20 -4.28
C TRP A 95 8.03 -2.14 -3.79
N THR A 96 9.16 -2.15 -4.48
CA THR A 96 10.36 -2.88 -4.07
C THR A 96 11.44 -1.88 -3.72
N LEU A 97 11.92 -1.94 -2.48
CA LEU A 97 13.00 -1.13 -1.94
C LEU A 97 14.26 -2.00 -1.88
N SER A 98 15.30 -1.57 -2.57
CA SER A 98 16.56 -2.29 -2.73
C SER A 98 17.74 -1.48 -2.18
N GLY A 99 18.69 -2.17 -1.56
CA GLY A 99 19.97 -1.58 -1.18
C GLY A 99 20.89 -1.37 -2.38
N ALA A 100 22.04 -0.74 -2.14
CA ALA A 100 23.13 -0.53 -3.10
C ALA A 100 23.75 -1.85 -3.57
N ASP A 101 23.64 -2.89 -2.74
CA ASP A 101 23.96 -4.27 -3.06
C ASP A 101 22.94 -4.94 -4.02
N LYS A 102 21.89 -4.21 -4.42
CA LYS A 102 20.75 -4.66 -5.22
C LYS A 102 19.93 -5.76 -4.54
N GLN A 103 20.15 -6.01 -3.25
CA GLN A 103 19.32 -6.92 -2.48
C GLN A 103 18.02 -6.23 -2.09
N ILE A 104 16.92 -6.96 -2.24
CA ILE A 104 15.61 -6.50 -1.77
C ILE A 104 15.68 -6.38 -0.25
N LYS A 105 15.38 -5.19 0.26
CA LYS A 105 15.28 -4.91 1.70
C LYS A 105 13.84 -4.97 2.17
N LEU A 106 12.90 -4.56 1.32
CA LEU A 106 11.47 -4.54 1.63
C LEU A 106 10.64 -4.53 0.35
N GLN A 107 9.51 -5.22 0.37
CA GLN A 107 8.45 -5.10 -0.61
C GLN A 107 7.14 -4.70 0.07
N LEU A 108 6.43 -3.75 -0.52
CA LEU A 108 5.09 -3.37 -0.13
C LEU A 108 4.12 -3.77 -1.24
N ALA A 109 3.34 -4.82 -1.03
CA ALA A 109 2.23 -5.17 -1.88
C ALA A 109 1.04 -4.27 -1.54
N VAL A 110 0.60 -3.47 -2.51
CA VAL A 110 -0.40 -2.43 -2.28
C VAL A 110 -1.72 -2.82 -2.90
N GLN A 111 -2.79 -2.69 -2.11
CA GLN A 111 -4.15 -2.69 -2.60
C GLN A 111 -4.75 -1.30 -2.40
N ALA A 112 -5.15 -0.66 -3.50
CA ALA A 112 -5.79 0.64 -3.49
C ALA A 112 -7.31 0.50 -3.35
N VAL A 113 -7.89 1.37 -2.53
CA VAL A 113 -9.33 1.33 -2.23
C VAL A 113 -9.84 2.75 -2.05
N GLN A 114 -10.97 3.11 -2.66
CA GLN A 114 -11.70 4.30 -2.24
C GLN A 114 -12.62 3.97 -1.06
N LEU A 115 -12.64 4.80 0.00
CA LEU A 115 -13.55 4.53 1.13
C LEU A 115 -15.02 4.62 0.69
N ALA A 116 -15.34 5.42 -0.33
CA ALA A 116 -16.67 5.45 -0.92
C ALA A 116 -17.10 4.08 -1.49
N GLU A 117 -16.16 3.31 -2.05
CA GLU A 117 -16.42 1.93 -2.49
C GLU A 117 -16.73 1.07 -1.28
N LEU A 118 -15.92 1.11 -0.22
CA LEU A 118 -16.15 0.35 1.02
C LEU A 118 -17.51 0.62 1.67
N LEU A 119 -18.08 1.82 1.48
CA LEU A 119 -19.39 2.21 2.02
C LEU A 119 -20.58 1.70 1.19
N ARG A 120 -20.39 1.26 -0.05
CA ARG A 120 -21.45 0.66 -0.86
C ARG A 120 -21.82 -0.71 -0.27
N SER A 121 -23.13 -1.02 -0.23
CA SER A 121 -23.61 -2.32 0.25
C SER A 121 -23.18 -3.44 -0.70
N GLU A 122 -22.75 -4.58 -0.15
CA GLU A 122 -22.67 -5.84 -0.90
C GLU A 122 -24.05 -6.08 -1.53
N GLY A 123 -24.13 -6.11 -2.87
CA GLY A 123 -25.40 -6.29 -3.59
C GLY A 123 -25.64 -5.35 -4.77
N SER A 124 -24.77 -4.38 -5.05
CA SER A 124 -24.82 -3.69 -6.34
C SER A 124 -24.13 -4.56 -7.42
N PRO A 125 -24.73 -4.77 -8.61
CA PRO A 125 -24.13 -5.56 -9.69
C PRO A 125 -22.74 -5.09 -10.13
N ALA A 126 -22.32 -3.89 -9.73
CA ALA A 126 -21.04 -3.29 -10.08
C ALA A 126 -19.84 -4.02 -9.45
N GLU A 127 -19.99 -4.72 -8.32
CA GLU A 127 -18.91 -5.56 -7.77
C GLU A 127 -18.79 -6.92 -8.46
N ALA A 128 -19.83 -7.34 -9.21
CA ALA A 128 -19.84 -8.58 -9.99
C ALA A 128 -19.39 -8.39 -11.44
N VAL A 129 -19.11 -7.16 -11.87
CA VAL A 129 -18.70 -6.82 -13.24
C VAL A 129 -17.51 -5.86 -13.23
N GLU A 130 -16.53 -6.10 -12.36
CA GLU A 130 -15.17 -5.63 -12.66
C GLU A 130 -14.53 -6.64 -13.63
N ASP A 131 -14.99 -6.61 -14.89
CA ASP A 131 -14.31 -7.08 -16.10
C ASP A 131 -13.34 -8.27 -15.89
N CYS A 132 -13.83 -9.34 -15.24
CA CYS A 132 -13.05 -10.55 -15.06
C CYS A 132 -12.90 -11.18 -16.44
N CYS A 133 -11.71 -11.07 -17.03
CA CYS A 133 -11.36 -11.89 -18.19
C CYS A 133 -11.69 -13.35 -17.83
N TRP A 134 -12.40 -14.06 -18.70
CA TRP A 134 -12.76 -15.47 -18.50
C TRP A 134 -11.55 -16.33 -18.06
N GLU A 135 -10.35 -15.98 -18.52
CA GLU A 135 -9.06 -16.56 -18.15
C GLU A 135 -8.73 -16.42 -16.67
N ALA A 136 -9.01 -15.25 -16.07
CA ALA A 136 -8.81 -15.04 -14.64
C ALA A 136 -9.78 -15.92 -13.84
N VAL A 137 -11.05 -16.01 -14.25
CA VAL A 137 -12.06 -16.87 -13.62
C VAL A 137 -11.66 -18.35 -13.64
N LEU A 138 -11.02 -18.80 -14.72
CA LEU A 138 -10.52 -20.18 -14.87
C LEU A 138 -9.21 -20.44 -14.12
N ALA A 139 -8.31 -19.44 -14.03
CA ALA A 139 -7.09 -19.55 -13.22
C ALA A 139 -7.36 -19.50 -11.70
N ASP A 140 -8.56 -19.09 -11.31
CA ASP A 140 -8.98 -18.79 -9.93
C ASP A 140 -9.58 -19.99 -9.17
N GLU A 141 -9.40 -21.25 -9.61
CA GLU A 141 -9.96 -22.43 -8.90
C GLU A 141 -9.54 -22.52 -7.41
N ARG A 142 -8.40 -21.93 -7.02
CA ARG A 142 -7.92 -21.86 -5.63
C ARG A 142 -8.38 -20.63 -4.83
N PHE A 143 -8.92 -19.63 -5.52
CA PHE A 143 -9.12 -18.27 -5.02
C PHE A 143 -10.57 -17.77 -5.18
N GLN A 144 -11.43 -18.55 -5.85
CA GLN A 144 -12.86 -18.29 -6.12
C GLN A 144 -13.72 -17.95 -4.89
N HIS A 145 -13.23 -18.20 -3.67
CA HIS A 145 -13.94 -17.89 -2.43
C HIS A 145 -13.25 -16.85 -1.54
N ARG A 146 -12.13 -16.28 -2.00
CA ARG A 146 -11.37 -15.30 -1.22
C ARG A 146 -11.64 -13.89 -1.70
N SER A 147 -11.95 -13.02 -0.75
CA SER A 147 -12.01 -11.59 -0.96
C SER A 147 -10.65 -11.05 -1.41
N ARG A 148 -10.63 -9.90 -2.09
CA ARG A 148 -9.36 -9.24 -2.48
C ARG A 148 -8.42 -9.00 -1.29
N PHE A 149 -8.98 -8.72 -0.11
CA PHE A 149 -8.25 -8.54 1.15
C PHE A 149 -7.51 -9.81 1.56
N GLU A 150 -8.17 -10.97 1.48
CA GLU A 150 -7.55 -12.27 1.78
C GLU A 150 -6.53 -12.67 0.72
N LYS A 151 -6.77 -12.31 -0.56
CA LYS A 151 -5.81 -12.53 -1.65
C LYS A 151 -4.51 -11.75 -1.40
N LEU A 152 -4.58 -10.48 -0.97
CA LEU A 152 -3.40 -9.69 -0.58
C LEU A 152 -2.61 -10.37 0.54
N ALA A 153 -3.30 -10.86 1.58
CA ALA A 153 -2.66 -11.54 2.69
C ALA A 153 -1.94 -12.83 2.27
N GLU A 154 -2.57 -13.62 1.41
CA GLU A 154 -1.94 -14.82 0.85
C GLU A 154 -0.77 -14.48 -0.06
N PHE A 155 -0.88 -13.43 -0.87
CA PHE A 155 0.22 -12.98 -1.72
C PHE A 155 1.47 -12.67 -0.90
N CYS A 156 1.37 -11.85 0.14
CA CYS A 156 2.50 -11.52 1.02
C CYS A 156 3.10 -12.78 1.67
N ARG A 157 2.25 -13.69 2.15
CA ARG A 157 2.67 -14.98 2.73
C ARG A 157 3.46 -15.85 1.75
N LEU A 158 3.07 -15.86 0.47
CA LEU A 158 3.74 -16.65 -0.57
C LEU A 158 5.07 -16.04 -1.03
N VAL A 159 5.18 -14.70 -1.05
CA VAL A 159 6.43 -14.01 -1.42
C VAL A 159 7.50 -14.20 -0.35
N GLY A 160 7.14 -14.02 0.93
CA GLY A 160 8.06 -14.24 2.04
C GLY A 160 8.10 -13.11 3.06
N GLN A 161 9.08 -13.18 3.97
CA GLN A 161 9.15 -12.30 5.14
C GLN A 161 9.39 -10.83 4.80
N ASP A 162 10.01 -10.55 3.65
CA ASP A 162 10.33 -9.19 3.21
C ASP A 162 9.15 -8.52 2.47
N CYS A 163 7.98 -9.17 2.35
CA CYS A 163 6.81 -8.63 1.68
C CYS A 163 5.67 -8.32 2.66
N LEU A 164 5.27 -7.04 2.72
CA LEU A 164 4.18 -6.56 3.57
C LEU A 164 2.99 -6.07 2.75
N GLY A 165 1.80 -6.32 3.28
CA GLY A 165 0.55 -5.84 2.70
C GLY A 165 0.24 -4.43 3.20
N LEU A 166 -0.14 -3.55 2.27
CA LEU A 166 -0.55 -2.18 2.54
C LEU A 166 -1.84 -1.86 1.80
N PHE A 167 -2.86 -1.39 2.53
CA PHE A 167 -4.04 -0.78 1.94
C PHE A 167 -3.80 0.71 1.77
N MET A 168 -3.90 1.21 0.54
CA MET A 168 -3.91 2.64 0.26
C MET A 168 -5.35 3.12 0.09
N VAL A 169 -5.85 3.86 1.08
CA VAL A 169 -7.25 4.29 1.15
C VAL A 169 -7.38 5.74 0.69
N PHE A 170 -8.11 5.93 -0.41
CA PHE A 170 -8.39 7.22 -1.02
C PHE A 170 -9.70 7.82 -0.50
N GLY A 171 -9.60 9.03 0.07
CA GLY A 171 -10.70 9.85 0.51
C GLY A 171 -11.42 9.30 1.74
N VAL A 172 -11.56 10.14 2.78
CA VAL A 172 -12.21 9.75 4.04
C VAL A 172 -13.46 10.59 4.30
N PRO A 173 -14.57 10.02 4.83
CA PRO A 173 -15.72 10.80 5.27
C PRO A 173 -15.30 11.97 6.17
N GLY A 174 -15.78 13.17 5.84
CA GLY A 174 -15.39 14.41 6.52
C GLY A 174 -14.02 14.97 6.13
N LYS A 175 -13.12 14.15 5.58
CA LYS A 175 -11.79 14.54 5.08
C LYS A 175 -11.53 13.92 3.69
N PRO A 176 -12.25 14.36 2.64
CA PRO A 176 -12.21 13.70 1.33
C PRO A 176 -10.84 13.78 0.65
N LYS A 177 -9.98 14.74 1.04
CA LYS A 177 -8.60 14.88 0.53
C LYS A 177 -7.58 14.00 1.25
N ASP A 178 -7.98 13.30 2.32
CA ASP A 178 -7.07 12.43 3.05
C ASP A 178 -6.76 11.18 2.21
N ILE A 179 -5.49 10.76 2.28
CA ILE A 179 -5.03 9.47 1.77
C ILE A 179 -4.36 8.77 2.94
N ARG A 180 -4.87 7.60 3.31
CA ARG A 180 -4.41 6.86 4.49
C ARG A 180 -3.88 5.50 4.10
N GLY A 181 -2.71 5.15 4.61
CA GLY A 181 -2.19 3.78 4.54
C GLY A 181 -2.66 2.96 5.74
N VAL A 182 -2.98 1.69 5.53
CA VAL A 182 -3.24 0.74 6.62
C VAL A 182 -2.43 -0.52 6.35
N MET A 183 -1.55 -0.88 7.27
CA MET A 183 -0.77 -2.11 7.15
C MET A 183 -1.67 -3.33 7.40
N LEU A 184 -1.41 -4.42 6.69
CA LEU A 184 -2.18 -5.65 6.81
C LEU A 184 -2.14 -6.25 8.23
N ASP A 185 -1.02 -6.11 8.93
CA ASP A 185 -0.86 -6.55 10.33
C ASP A 185 -1.75 -5.75 11.30
N SER A 186 -1.86 -4.45 11.07
CA SER A 186 -2.72 -3.53 11.83
C SER A 186 -4.19 -3.88 11.62
N LEU A 187 -4.55 -4.25 10.39
CA LEU A 187 -5.90 -4.70 10.08
C LEU A 187 -6.25 -6.02 10.79
N ALA A 188 -5.34 -7.01 10.76
CA ALA A 188 -5.56 -8.30 11.43
C ALA A 188 -5.84 -8.16 12.94
N LYS A 189 -5.20 -7.18 13.60
CA LYS A 189 -5.47 -6.85 15.00
C LYS A 189 -6.86 -6.25 15.20
N GLU A 190 -7.30 -5.35 14.32
CA GLU A 190 -8.64 -4.77 14.39
C GLU A 190 -9.72 -5.83 14.09
N GLU A 191 -9.46 -6.77 13.18
CA GLU A 191 -10.33 -7.93 12.95
C GLU A 191 -10.52 -8.77 14.22
N GLN A 192 -9.41 -9.07 14.92
CA GLN A 192 -9.47 -9.82 16.18
C GLN A 192 -10.21 -9.05 17.28
N LYS A 193 -9.97 -7.74 17.38
CA LYS A 193 -10.57 -6.86 18.41
C LYS A 193 -12.06 -6.66 18.21
N CYS A 194 -12.50 -6.47 16.97
CA CYS A 194 -13.87 -6.06 16.64
C CYS A 194 -14.73 -7.16 16.03
N ARG A 195 -14.17 -8.36 15.83
CA ARG A 195 -14.83 -9.51 15.21
C ARG A 195 -15.43 -9.18 13.83
N LEU A 196 -14.76 -8.28 13.11
CA LEU A 196 -15.05 -7.95 11.72
C LEU A 196 -14.00 -8.60 10.82
N SER A 197 -14.27 -8.70 9.52
CA SER A 197 -13.32 -9.20 8.53
C SER A 197 -13.25 -8.31 7.29
N GLY A 198 -12.08 -8.33 6.64
CA GLY A 198 -11.78 -7.72 5.35
C GLY A 198 -12.25 -6.28 5.24
N ARG A 199 -13.18 -6.05 4.31
CA ARG A 199 -13.78 -4.75 3.99
C ARG A 199 -14.29 -4.01 5.23
N ASN A 200 -15.00 -4.73 6.11
CA ASN A 200 -15.67 -4.13 7.26
C ASN A 200 -14.66 -3.72 8.33
N ALA A 201 -13.63 -4.54 8.54
CA ALA A 201 -12.55 -4.20 9.45
C ALA A 201 -11.74 -3.00 8.93
N LEU A 202 -11.45 -2.93 7.62
CA LEU A 202 -10.71 -1.81 7.04
C LEU A 202 -11.51 -0.51 7.15
N ARG A 203 -12.81 -0.57 6.81
CA ARG A 203 -13.72 0.56 6.96
C ARG A 203 -13.74 1.05 8.41
N GLN A 204 -13.89 0.13 9.37
CA GLN A 204 -13.89 0.50 10.79
C GLN A 204 -12.56 1.13 11.19
N PHE A 205 -11.43 0.51 10.87
CA PHE A 205 -10.09 1.02 11.21
C PHE A 205 -9.88 2.45 10.69
N VAL A 206 -10.18 2.69 9.42
CA VAL A 206 -9.98 4.00 8.79
C VAL A 206 -10.88 5.07 9.40
N THR A 207 -12.09 4.72 9.82
CA THR A 207 -13.07 5.67 10.36
C THR A 207 -12.94 5.90 11.86
N SER A 208 -12.42 4.93 12.61
CA SER A 208 -12.29 5.00 14.08
C SER A 208 -10.90 5.44 14.56
N THR A 209 -9.88 5.34 13.70
CA THR A 209 -8.49 5.65 14.07
C THR A 209 -8.16 7.12 13.80
N ASP A 210 -7.85 7.85 14.87
CA ASP A 210 -7.43 9.25 14.81
C ASP A 210 -5.90 9.43 14.86
N SER A 211 -5.17 8.47 15.44
CA SER A 211 -3.71 8.48 15.48
C SER A 211 -3.10 8.12 14.13
N PHE A 212 -2.01 8.79 13.78
CA PHE A 212 -1.28 8.53 12.54
C PHE A 212 0.22 8.37 12.75
N LEU A 213 0.84 7.68 11.81
CA LEU A 213 2.29 7.51 11.69
C LEU A 213 2.75 8.12 10.35
N PRO A 214 3.84 8.92 10.31
CA PRO A 214 4.43 9.36 9.05
C PRO A 214 4.90 8.18 8.19
N THR A 215 4.86 8.32 6.86
CA THR A 215 5.38 7.31 5.92
C THR A 215 6.82 6.90 6.23
N ARG A 216 7.67 7.89 6.56
CA ARG A 216 9.06 7.65 6.94
C ARG A 216 9.18 6.71 8.13
N ASP A 217 8.46 7.01 9.21
CA ASP A 217 8.52 6.23 10.45
C ASP A 217 7.98 4.80 10.25
N MET A 218 6.98 4.64 9.37
CA MET A 218 6.53 3.32 8.92
C MET A 218 7.67 2.53 8.27
N LEU A 219 8.38 3.13 7.31
CA LEU A 219 9.49 2.46 6.63
C LEU A 219 10.65 2.14 7.56
N GLU A 220 11.03 3.07 8.44
CA GLU A 220 12.08 2.85 9.44
C GLU A 220 11.72 1.68 10.36
N THR A 221 10.43 1.55 10.71
CA THR A 221 9.93 0.44 11.52
C THR A 221 10.00 -0.88 10.75
N CYS A 222 9.58 -0.90 9.48
CA CYS A 222 9.63 -2.09 8.62
C CYS A 222 11.07 -2.54 8.33
N LEU A 223 11.99 -1.61 8.03
CA LEU A 223 13.38 -1.88 7.65
C LEU A 223 14.31 -2.09 8.85
N GLY A 224 14.01 -1.51 10.02
CA GLY A 224 14.81 -1.64 11.24
C GLY A 224 14.63 -2.97 11.97
N ALA A 225 13.80 -3.87 11.44
CA ALA A 225 13.35 -5.05 12.13
C ALA A 225 14.27 -6.26 11.83
N LYS A 226 15.33 -6.41 12.63
CA LYS A 226 16.32 -7.51 12.49
C LYS A 226 15.75 -8.94 12.62
N ASN A 227 14.50 -9.08 13.07
CA ASN A 227 13.81 -10.37 13.31
C ASN A 227 12.45 -10.45 12.58
N GLY A 228 12.30 -9.75 11.45
CA GLY A 228 11.03 -9.60 10.74
C GLY A 228 10.28 -8.33 11.14
N PRO A 229 9.36 -7.82 10.30
CA PRO A 229 8.76 -6.48 10.38
C PRO A 229 8.26 -6.14 11.79
N LYS A 230 8.68 -5.01 12.34
CA LYS A 230 8.11 -4.50 13.59
C LYS A 230 6.71 -3.99 13.31
N GLU A 231 5.80 -4.37 14.18
CA GLU A 231 4.38 -4.02 14.07
C GLU A 231 4.20 -2.50 14.03
N VAL A 232 3.48 -2.02 13.03
CA VAL A 232 2.94 -0.65 13.06
C VAL A 232 1.77 -0.69 14.05
N GLY A 233 1.76 0.21 15.03
CA GLY A 233 0.71 0.23 16.07
C GLY A 233 -0.70 0.47 15.52
N ASN A 234 -1.69 0.73 16.39
CA ASN A 234 -3.04 1.13 15.97
C ASN A 234 -3.07 2.58 15.44
N ALA A 235 -2.33 2.84 14.37
CA ALA A 235 -2.26 4.13 13.71
C ALA A 235 -2.32 3.91 12.20
N TYR A 236 -3.01 4.80 11.49
CA TYR A 236 -2.94 4.80 10.03
C TYR A 236 -1.67 5.52 9.56
N ILE A 237 -1.18 5.20 8.38
CA ILE A 237 -0.04 5.91 7.78
C ILE A 237 -0.56 7.17 7.09
N ASN A 238 -0.05 8.33 7.48
CA ASN A 238 -0.36 9.58 6.81
C ASN A 238 0.59 9.78 5.62
N PHE A 239 0.03 9.80 4.41
CA PHE A 239 0.81 10.01 3.18
C PHE A 239 0.99 11.49 2.81
N LEU A 240 0.64 12.42 3.71
CA LEU A 240 0.72 13.87 3.53
C LEU A 240 1.69 14.56 4.50
#